data_AF-R7FJ98-F1
#
_entry.id   AF-R7FJ98-F1
#
_cell.length_a   1.000
_cell.length_b   1.000
_cell.length_c   1.000
_cell.angle_alpha   90.00
_cell.angle_beta   90.00
_cell.angle_gamma   90.00
#
_symmetry.space_group_name_H-M   'P 1'
#
loop_
_entity.id
_entity.type
_entity.pdbx_description
1 polymer ?
#
loop_
_entity_poly.entity_id
_entity_poly.type
_entity_poly.pdbx_seq_one_letter_code
_entity_poly.pdbx_strand_id
1 'polypeptide(L)'
;MKKNKGITMVALVITIVLLLILAGISIGTGGNIIKRTELENLKTGMLLIEVKGKEYVENANFNLGTGFEKLTDETEKSKRIDAAKSKLKGKEITDASQLPETFEITTDQFNNEKNNLEYYYELSDYDLEDMGMANEETKNIKGDSIIKYDIIGNTVEVYNTQGFTKDDKTYYKLSDLRNLEV
;
A
#
# COMPACT_ATOMS: atom_id res chain seq x y z
N MET A 1 -50.81 33.43 24.27
CA MET A 1 -51.32 32.52 23.21
C MET A 1 -50.13 32.01 22.39
N LYS A 2 -49.85 30.70 22.38
CA LYS A 2 -48.81 30.12 21.51
C LYS A 2 -49.33 30.09 20.08
N LYS A 3 -48.74 30.87 19.16
CA LYS A 3 -49.01 30.80 17.72
C LYS A 3 -48.37 29.53 17.16
N ASN A 4 -49.12 28.44 17.04
CA ASN A 4 -48.68 27.30 16.24
C ASN A 4 -48.82 27.67 14.76
N LYS A 5 -47.72 28.03 14.12
CA LYS A 5 -47.64 28.18 12.66
C LYS A 5 -47.62 26.78 12.05
N GLY A 6 -48.80 26.24 11.72
CA GLY A 6 -48.90 24.99 10.97
C GLY A 6 -48.29 25.17 9.58
N ILE A 7 -47.40 24.26 9.18
CA ILE A 7 -46.89 24.20 7.81
C ILE A 7 -48.03 23.74 6.91
N THR A 8 -48.34 24.51 5.87
CA THR A 8 -49.34 24.14 4.85
C THR A 8 -48.80 22.96 4.04
N MET A 9 -49.65 21.99 3.67
CA MET A 9 -49.24 20.79 2.90
C MET A 9 -48.40 21.13 1.66
N VAL A 10 -48.70 22.23 0.97
CA VAL A 10 -47.94 22.72 -0.20
C VAL A 10 -46.50 23.10 0.17
N ALA A 11 -46.30 23.77 1.30
CA ALA A 11 -44.98 24.14 1.79
C ALA A 11 -44.17 22.90 2.21
N LEU A 12 -44.82 21.88 2.77
CA LEU A 12 -44.20 20.60 3.09
C LEU A 12 -43.69 19.89 1.82
N VAL A 13 -44.52 19.82 0.78
CA VAL A 13 -44.17 19.19 -0.51
C VAL A 13 -42.99 19.91 -1.16
N ILE A 14 -43.01 21.25 -1.22
CA ILE A 14 -41.89 22.03 -1.77
C ILE A 14 -40.60 21.77 -0.99
N THR A 15 -40.67 21.71 0.34
CA THR A 15 -39.51 21.44 1.18
C THR A 15 -38.92 20.05 0.91
N ILE A 16 -39.77 19.02 0.75
CA ILE A 16 -39.33 17.66 0.43
C ILE A 16 -38.63 17.60 -0.95
N VAL A 17 -39.20 18.25 -1.96
CA VAL A 17 -38.59 18.32 -3.31
C VAL A 17 -37.21 18.99 -3.26
N LEU A 18 -37.08 20.09 -2.51
CA LEU A 18 -35.80 20.77 -2.32
C LEU A 18 -34.77 19.89 -1.62
N LEU A 19 -35.18 19.15 -0.58
CA LEU A 19 -34.30 18.21 0.13
C LEU A 19 -33.80 17.08 -0.79
N LEU A 20 -34.66 16.55 -1.67
CA LEU A 20 -34.26 15.50 -2.62
C LEU A 20 -33.23 15.99 -3.65
N ILE A 21 -33.40 17.22 -4.16
CA ILE A 21 -32.44 17.82 -5.10
C ILE A 21 -31.10 18.06 -4.41
N LEU A 22 -31.12 18.63 -3.20
CA LEU A 22 -29.91 18.88 -2.41
C LEU A 22 -29.18 17.58 -2.05
N ALA A 23 -29.94 16.52 -1.69
CA ALA A 23 -29.37 15.21 -1.41
C ALA A 23 -28.72 14.60 -2.66
N GLY A 24 -29.38 14.69 -3.83
CA GLY A 24 -28.81 14.18 -5.09
C GLY A 24 -27.47 14.82 -5.44
N ILE A 25 -27.34 16.15 -5.32
CA ILE A 25 -26.09 16.88 -5.60
C ILE A 25 -25.02 16.55 -4.55
N SER A 26 -25.42 16.50 -3.27
CA SER A 26 -24.50 16.24 -2.15
C SER A 26 -23.91 14.83 -2.19
N ILE A 27 -24.69 13.82 -2.61
CA ILE A 27 -24.22 12.43 -2.74
C ILE A 27 -23.21 12.29 -3.90
N GLY A 28 -23.49 12.90 -5.05
CA GLY A 28 -22.58 12.83 -6.22
C GLY A 28 -21.23 13.51 -5.96
N THR A 29 -21.24 14.69 -5.33
CA THR A 29 -20.01 15.44 -5.01
C THR A 29 -19.27 14.82 -3.82
N GLY A 30 -20.00 14.37 -2.79
CA GLY A 30 -19.43 13.76 -1.59
C GLY A 30 -18.77 12.41 -1.86
N GLY A 31 -19.36 11.58 -2.74
CA GLY A 31 -18.79 10.28 -3.11
C GLY A 31 -17.42 10.39 -3.77
N ASN A 32 -17.22 11.37 -4.66
CA ASN A 32 -15.93 11.60 -5.33
C ASN A 32 -14.86 12.10 -4.35
N ILE A 33 -15.23 12.96 -3.40
CA ILE A 33 -14.30 13.45 -2.36
C ILE A 33 -13.84 12.29 -1.47
N ILE A 34 -14.75 11.40 -1.05
CA ILE A 34 -14.41 10.24 -0.22
C ILE A 34 -13.43 9.32 -0.96
N LYS A 35 -13.73 8.96 -2.21
CA LYS A 35 -12.84 8.09 -3.02
C LYS A 35 -11.46 8.71 -3.23
N ARG A 36 -11.40 10.02 -3.47
CA ARG A 36 -10.12 10.74 -3.60
C ARG A 36 -9.32 10.70 -2.31
N THR A 37 -9.96 10.93 -1.16
CA THR A 37 -9.30 10.82 0.15
C THR A 37 -8.81 9.40 0.43
N GLU A 38 -9.61 8.38 0.10
CA GLU A 38 -9.18 6.97 0.25
C GLU A 38 -7.94 6.66 -0.61
N LEU A 39 -7.92 7.11 -1.86
CA LEU A 39 -6.77 6.94 -2.74
C LEU A 39 -5.53 7.66 -2.21
N GLU A 40 -5.66 8.93 -1.82
CA GLU A 40 -4.53 9.72 -1.31
C GLU A 40 -3.99 9.19 0.02
N ASN A 41 -4.85 8.70 0.91
CA ASN A 41 -4.44 8.05 2.15
C ASN A 41 -3.65 6.76 1.86
N LEU A 42 -4.15 5.90 0.97
CA LEU A 42 -3.47 4.67 0.59
C LEU A 42 -2.11 4.98 -0.07
N LYS A 43 -2.08 5.90 -1.03
CA LYS A 43 -0.85 6.36 -1.68
C LYS A 43 0.17 6.89 -0.66
N THR A 44 -0.27 7.75 0.24
CA THR A 44 0.61 8.38 1.24
C THR A 44 1.20 7.33 2.16
N GLY A 45 0.38 6.41 2.66
CA GLY A 45 0.84 5.33 3.52
C GLY A 45 1.83 4.40 2.83
N MET A 46 1.51 3.94 1.61
CA MET A 46 2.42 3.10 0.82
C MET A 46 3.70 3.84 0.42
N LEU A 47 3.64 5.14 0.11
CA LEU A 47 4.83 5.96 -0.18
C LEU A 47 5.74 6.10 1.04
N LEU A 48 5.16 6.26 2.22
CA LEU A 48 5.92 6.32 3.47
C LEU A 48 6.63 5.00 3.75
N ILE A 49 5.95 3.87 3.51
CA ILE A 49 6.56 2.53 3.56
C ILE A 49 7.70 2.42 2.56
N GLU A 50 7.53 2.89 1.31
CA GLU A 50 8.59 2.85 0.30
C GLU A 50 9.82 3.66 0.74
N VAL A 51 9.62 4.88 1.24
CA VAL A 51 10.70 5.78 1.69
C VAL A 51 11.46 5.16 2.87
N LYS A 52 10.74 4.64 3.88
CA LYS A 52 11.37 3.98 5.03
C LYS A 52 12.02 2.66 4.62
N GLY A 53 11.37 1.89 3.76
CA GLY A 53 11.88 0.65 3.17
C GLY A 53 13.21 0.84 2.42
N LYS A 54 13.39 1.99 1.75
CA LYS A 54 14.65 2.32 1.07
C LYS A 54 15.84 2.38 2.02
N GLU A 55 15.66 2.86 3.25
CA GLU A 55 16.74 2.83 4.25
C GLU A 55 17.18 1.39 4.56
N TYR A 56 16.22 0.47 4.70
CA TYR A 56 16.52 -0.94 4.97
C TYR A 56 17.17 -1.64 3.79
N VAL A 57 16.72 -1.36 2.55
CA VAL A 57 17.33 -1.96 1.34
C VAL A 57 18.74 -1.41 1.09
N GLU A 58 18.99 -0.14 1.38
CA GLU A 58 20.32 0.47 1.33
C GLU A 58 21.27 -0.20 2.34
N ASN A 59 20.79 -0.41 3.56
CA ASN A 59 21.55 -1.13 4.59
C ASN A 59 21.79 -2.60 4.20
N ALA A 60 20.83 -3.26 3.57
CA ALA A 60 20.99 -4.62 3.06
C ALA A 60 22.02 -4.68 1.92
N ASN A 61 21.94 -3.77 0.95
CA ASN A 61 22.90 -3.65 -0.15
C ASN A 61 24.32 -3.40 0.37
N PHE A 62 24.47 -2.51 1.36
CA PHE A 62 25.75 -2.25 2.01
C PHE A 62 26.35 -3.52 2.64
N ASN A 63 25.54 -4.36 3.30
CA ASN A 63 26.00 -5.62 3.88
C ASN A 63 26.28 -6.71 2.84
N LEU A 64 25.60 -6.66 1.68
CA LEU A 64 25.93 -7.49 0.53
C LEU A 64 27.37 -7.22 0.05
N GLY A 65 27.80 -5.96 0.15
CA GLY A 65 29.16 -5.52 -0.08
C GLY A 65 29.54 -5.46 -1.56
N THR A 66 30.68 -4.86 -1.84
CA THR A 66 31.16 -4.69 -3.22
C THR A 66 31.61 -6.01 -3.83
N GLY A 67 31.41 -6.15 -5.15
CA GLY A 67 31.86 -7.33 -5.90
C GLY A 67 31.06 -8.60 -5.65
N PHE A 68 29.86 -8.50 -5.05
CA PHE A 68 29.01 -9.65 -4.77
C PHE A 68 28.76 -10.52 -6.02
N GLU A 69 28.45 -9.91 -7.16
CA GLU A 69 28.22 -10.60 -8.43
C GLU A 69 29.43 -11.40 -8.93
N LYS A 70 30.64 -11.02 -8.51
CA LYS A 70 31.91 -11.64 -8.93
C LYS A 70 32.39 -12.71 -7.95
N LEU A 71 31.72 -12.89 -6.80
CA LEU A 71 32.04 -13.95 -5.87
C LEU A 71 31.81 -15.30 -6.54
N THR A 72 32.75 -16.22 -6.34
CA THR A 72 32.63 -17.63 -6.76
C THR A 72 32.46 -18.57 -5.56
N ASP A 73 32.74 -18.07 -4.35
CA ASP A 73 32.55 -18.82 -3.11
C ASP A 73 31.09 -18.74 -2.66
N GLU A 74 30.37 -19.85 -2.82
CA GLU A 74 28.96 -19.97 -2.46
C GLU A 74 28.71 -19.87 -0.94
N THR A 75 29.68 -20.22 -0.11
CA THR A 75 29.57 -20.07 1.35
C THR A 75 29.62 -18.61 1.73
N GLU A 76 30.54 -17.86 1.13
CA GLU A 76 30.66 -16.41 1.36
C GLU A 76 29.45 -15.67 0.78
N LYS A 77 28.95 -16.05 -0.41
CA LYS A 77 27.71 -15.50 -0.96
C LYS A 77 26.54 -15.67 0.00
N SER A 78 26.31 -16.90 0.47
CA SER A 78 25.19 -17.22 1.36
C SER A 78 25.26 -16.39 2.65
N LYS A 79 26.45 -16.28 3.27
CA LYS A 79 26.65 -15.46 4.47
C LYS A 79 26.31 -13.99 4.24
N ARG A 80 26.67 -13.42 3.08
CA ARG A 80 26.38 -12.02 2.75
C ARG A 80 24.90 -11.81 2.45
N ILE A 81 24.25 -12.76 1.79
CA ILE A 81 22.80 -12.75 1.58
C ILE A 81 22.08 -12.76 2.93
N ASP A 82 22.46 -13.67 3.84
CA ASP A 82 21.84 -13.77 5.16
C ASP A 82 22.06 -12.48 5.99
N ALA A 83 23.27 -11.92 5.92
CA ALA A 83 23.58 -10.64 6.57
C ALA A 83 22.75 -9.49 5.98
N ALA A 84 22.57 -9.44 4.65
CA ALA A 84 21.74 -8.44 3.99
C ALA A 84 20.27 -8.59 4.38
N LYS A 85 19.72 -9.81 4.32
CA LYS A 85 18.34 -10.12 4.74
C LYS A 85 18.06 -9.76 6.19
N SER A 86 19.04 -9.91 7.08
CA SER A 86 18.88 -9.53 8.50
C SER A 86 18.65 -8.02 8.72
N LYS A 87 18.89 -7.20 7.69
CA LYS A 87 18.62 -5.75 7.72
C LYS A 87 17.25 -5.40 7.18
N LEU A 88 16.58 -6.30 6.47
CA LEU A 88 15.24 -6.04 5.94
C LEU A 88 14.20 -6.12 7.06
N LYS A 89 13.09 -5.41 6.87
CA LYS A 89 12.01 -5.33 7.83
C LYS A 89 10.79 -6.13 7.39
N GLY A 90 10.11 -6.74 8.36
CA GLY A 90 8.98 -7.64 8.15
C GLY A 90 9.35 -9.12 8.21
N LYS A 91 8.39 -9.95 7.83
CA LYS A 91 8.53 -11.41 7.75
C LYS A 91 8.71 -11.84 6.29
N GLU A 92 9.80 -12.54 5.99
CA GLU A 92 10.07 -13.03 4.63
C GLU A 92 8.96 -13.97 4.15
N ILE A 93 8.46 -13.70 2.95
CA ILE A 93 7.61 -14.59 2.17
C ILE A 93 8.53 -15.51 1.38
N THR A 94 8.43 -16.81 1.63
CA THR A 94 9.36 -17.81 1.08
C THR A 94 8.78 -18.59 -0.09
N ASP A 95 7.46 -18.56 -0.26
CA ASP A 95 6.71 -19.20 -1.34
C ASP A 95 5.69 -18.25 -1.97
N ALA A 96 5.55 -18.34 -3.29
CA ALA A 96 4.59 -17.54 -4.06
C ALA A 96 3.15 -17.76 -3.61
N SER A 97 2.80 -18.95 -3.08
CA SER A 97 1.45 -19.26 -2.60
C SER A 97 1.03 -18.46 -1.37
N GLN A 98 1.98 -17.77 -0.71
CA GLN A 98 1.69 -16.88 0.42
C GLN A 98 1.31 -15.47 -0.05
N LEU A 99 1.59 -15.13 -1.31
CA LEU A 99 1.17 -13.86 -1.90
C LEU A 99 -0.30 -13.95 -2.32
N PRO A 100 -1.06 -12.85 -2.19
CA PRO A 100 -2.40 -12.78 -2.78
C PRO A 100 -2.37 -13.05 -4.28
N GLU A 101 -3.26 -13.93 -4.76
CA GLU A 101 -3.41 -14.20 -6.21
C GLU A 101 -3.71 -12.93 -7.02
N THR A 102 -4.32 -11.93 -6.38
CA THR A 102 -4.63 -10.62 -6.96
C THR A 102 -3.41 -9.80 -7.37
N PHE A 103 -2.21 -10.16 -6.90
CA PHE A 103 -0.97 -9.48 -7.31
C PHE A 103 -0.45 -9.98 -8.66
N GLU A 104 -1.01 -11.07 -9.19
CA GLU A 104 -0.64 -11.65 -10.49
C GLU A 104 0.84 -12.05 -10.59
N ILE A 105 1.50 -12.31 -9.44
CA ILE A 105 2.89 -12.77 -9.38
C ILE A 105 2.91 -14.29 -9.55
N THR A 106 3.50 -14.76 -10.66
CA THR A 106 3.64 -16.20 -10.93
C THR A 106 4.75 -16.83 -10.09
N THR A 107 4.68 -18.14 -9.86
CA THR A 107 5.76 -18.90 -9.18
C THR A 107 7.11 -18.74 -9.89
N ASP A 108 7.11 -18.73 -11.23
CA ASP A 108 8.33 -18.55 -12.02
C ASP A 108 8.93 -17.15 -11.83
N GLN A 109 8.08 -16.12 -11.84
CA GLN A 109 8.50 -14.75 -11.56
C GLN A 109 9.07 -14.62 -10.15
N PHE A 110 8.35 -15.12 -9.14
CA PHE A 110 8.79 -15.08 -7.74
C PHE A 110 10.17 -15.74 -7.55
N ASN A 111 10.37 -16.91 -8.15
CA ASN A 111 11.65 -17.61 -8.07
C ASN A 111 12.77 -16.88 -8.83
N ASN A 112 12.46 -16.26 -9.98
CA ASN A 112 13.42 -15.46 -10.72
C ASN A 112 13.87 -14.24 -9.93
N GLU A 113 12.91 -13.47 -9.39
CA GLU A 113 13.15 -12.32 -8.51
C GLU A 113 14.00 -12.73 -7.30
N LYS A 114 13.64 -13.82 -6.62
CA LYS A 114 14.42 -14.37 -5.50
C LYS A 114 15.88 -14.67 -5.84
N ASN A 115 16.12 -15.22 -7.03
CA ASN A 115 17.48 -15.49 -7.54
C ASN A 115 18.26 -14.21 -7.87
N ASN A 116 17.55 -13.12 -8.18
CA ASN A 116 18.13 -11.79 -8.42
C ASN A 116 18.24 -10.95 -7.13
N LEU A 117 18.05 -11.55 -5.95
CA LEU A 117 18.02 -10.88 -4.64
C LEU A 117 16.88 -9.87 -4.47
N GLU A 118 15.77 -10.10 -5.16
CA GLU A 118 14.50 -9.43 -4.92
C GLU A 118 13.63 -10.29 -4.00
N TYR A 119 13.25 -9.75 -2.84
CA TYR A 119 12.56 -10.51 -1.80
C TYR A 119 11.28 -9.81 -1.33
N TYR A 120 10.25 -10.61 -1.05
CA TYR A 120 8.96 -10.15 -0.54
C TYR A 120 8.89 -10.34 0.98
N TYR A 121 8.40 -9.31 1.67
CA TYR A 121 8.21 -9.33 3.11
C TYR A 121 6.83 -8.80 3.48
N GLU A 122 6.16 -9.46 4.40
CA GLU A 122 4.92 -9.01 5.01
C GLU A 122 5.25 -8.11 6.21
N LEU A 123 4.67 -6.91 6.26
CA LEU A 123 4.84 -5.96 7.35
C LEU A 123 3.68 -6.06 8.33
N SER A 124 4.01 -6.34 9.59
CA SER A 124 3.03 -6.26 10.68
C SER A 124 2.83 -4.82 11.16
N ASP A 125 1.77 -4.57 11.93
CA ASP A 125 1.57 -3.28 12.61
C ASP A 125 2.79 -2.88 13.45
N TYR A 126 3.43 -3.84 14.11
CA TYR A 126 4.65 -3.62 14.88
C TYR A 126 5.83 -3.19 13.99
N ASP A 127 5.99 -3.81 12.81
CA ASP A 127 7.04 -3.42 11.88
C ASP A 127 6.82 -1.98 11.40
N LEU A 128 5.58 -1.60 11.10
CA LEU A 128 5.25 -0.23 10.68
C LEU A 128 5.51 0.79 11.81
N GLU A 129 5.14 0.46 13.05
CA GLU A 129 5.44 1.29 14.23
C GLU A 129 6.95 1.44 14.45
N ASP A 130 7.72 0.35 14.36
CA ASP A 130 9.19 0.36 14.51
C ASP A 130 9.90 1.08 13.36
N MET A 131 9.33 1.03 12.17
CA MET A 131 9.74 1.88 11.04
C MET A 131 9.45 3.36 11.31
N GLY A 132 8.77 3.70 12.40
CA GLY A 132 8.45 5.07 12.80
C GLY A 132 7.28 5.66 12.03
N MET A 133 6.31 4.82 11.65
CA MET A 133 5.00 5.26 11.16
C MET A 133 4.07 5.39 12.36
N ALA A 134 3.47 6.56 12.54
CA ALA A 134 2.56 6.78 13.65
C ALA A 134 1.25 5.98 13.44
N ASN A 135 0.60 5.59 14.52
CA ASN A 135 -0.62 4.76 14.45
C ASN A 135 -1.74 5.43 13.65
N GLU A 136 -1.78 6.75 13.51
CA GLU A 136 -2.74 7.44 12.64
C GLU A 136 -2.44 7.24 11.16
N GLU A 137 -1.16 7.22 10.78
CA GLU A 137 -0.70 6.98 9.40
C GLU A 137 -0.93 5.53 8.99
N THR A 138 -0.65 4.57 9.87
CA THR A 138 -0.86 3.14 9.61
C THR A 138 -2.34 2.78 9.56
N LYS A 139 -3.18 3.34 10.43
CA LYS A 139 -4.64 3.16 10.40
C LYS A 139 -5.30 3.61 9.09
N ASN A 140 -4.65 4.52 8.36
CA ASN A 140 -5.16 5.00 7.08
C ASN A 140 -4.86 4.04 5.92
N ILE A 141 -3.96 3.07 6.13
CA ILE A 141 -3.71 1.97 5.19
C ILE A 141 -4.68 0.86 5.52
N LYS A 142 -5.67 0.65 4.63
CA LYS A 142 -6.60 -0.48 4.80
C LYS A 142 -5.97 -1.72 4.17
N GLY A 143 -5.98 -2.85 4.90
CA GLY A 143 -5.36 -4.10 4.47
C GLY A 143 -3.86 -4.18 4.77
N ASP A 144 -3.32 -5.39 4.66
CA ASP A 144 -1.92 -5.68 4.98
C ASP A 144 -0.97 -5.10 3.92
N SER A 145 0.25 -4.78 4.36
CA SER A 145 1.29 -4.23 3.50
C SER A 145 2.37 -5.27 3.23
N ILE A 146 2.66 -5.50 1.95
CA ILE A 146 3.75 -6.36 1.50
C ILE A 146 4.77 -5.48 0.78
N ILE A 147 6.03 -5.62 1.14
CA ILE A 147 7.14 -4.87 0.56
C ILE A 147 8.03 -5.81 -0.24
N LYS A 148 8.34 -5.42 -1.48
CA LYS A 148 9.36 -6.07 -2.32
C LYS A 148 10.64 -5.26 -2.25
N TYR A 149 11.70 -5.86 -1.73
CA TYR A 149 13.03 -5.28 -1.65
C TYR A 149 13.89 -5.81 -2.78
N ASP A 150 14.38 -4.94 -3.66
CA ASP A 150 15.43 -5.24 -4.63
C ASP A 150 16.77 -4.81 -4.03
N ILE A 151 17.51 -5.78 -3.47
CA ILE A 151 18.75 -5.50 -2.76
C ILE A 151 19.82 -4.97 -3.73
N ILE A 152 19.94 -5.52 -4.95
CA ILE A 152 20.99 -5.11 -5.89
C ILE A 152 20.66 -3.74 -6.50
N GLY A 153 19.44 -3.58 -7.00
CA GLY A 153 19.00 -2.33 -7.63
C GLY A 153 18.71 -1.23 -6.62
N ASN A 154 18.72 -1.53 -5.32
CA ASN A 154 18.46 -0.57 -4.24
C ASN A 154 17.07 0.09 -4.39
N THR A 155 16.09 -0.71 -4.76
CA THR A 155 14.71 -0.25 -4.99
C THR A 155 13.72 -1.00 -4.11
N VAL A 156 12.54 -0.39 -3.97
CA VAL A 156 11.44 -0.92 -3.17
C VAL A 156 10.16 -0.74 -3.95
N GLU A 157 9.32 -1.77 -3.97
CA GLU A 157 7.93 -1.69 -4.42
C GLU A 157 7.01 -2.10 -3.26
N VAL A 158 5.89 -1.40 -3.12
CA VAL A 158 4.95 -1.64 -2.03
C VAL A 158 3.63 -2.13 -2.62
N TYR A 159 3.11 -3.18 -2.02
CA TYR A 159 1.83 -3.81 -2.34
C TYR A 159 0.91 -3.71 -1.13
N ASN A 160 -0.37 -3.53 -1.40
CA ASN A 160 -1.42 -3.56 -0.39
C ASN A 160 -2.43 -4.64 -0.75
N THR A 161 -2.86 -5.46 0.23
CA THR A 161 -3.74 -6.60 -0.05
C THR A 161 -5.17 -6.22 -0.43
N GLN A 162 -5.63 -5.01 -0.05
CA GLN A 162 -6.97 -4.52 -0.38
C GLN A 162 -6.99 -3.71 -1.70
N GLY A 163 -5.96 -2.91 -1.94
CA GLY A 163 -5.82 -2.05 -3.10
C GLY A 163 -6.87 -0.93 -3.18
N PHE A 164 -6.94 -0.28 -4.34
CA PHE A 164 -7.93 0.75 -4.65
C PHE A 164 -8.66 0.42 -5.95
N THR A 165 -10.00 0.41 -5.92
CA THR A 165 -10.83 0.11 -7.10
C THR A 165 -11.27 1.37 -7.82
N LYS A 166 -10.95 1.45 -9.11
CA LYS A 166 -11.44 2.49 -10.03
C LYS A 166 -11.87 1.83 -11.35
N ASP A 167 -13.06 2.17 -11.82
CA ASP A 167 -13.61 1.70 -13.10
C ASP A 167 -13.53 0.16 -13.25
N ASP A 168 -13.98 -0.57 -12.22
CA ASP A 168 -13.98 -2.04 -12.11
C ASP A 168 -12.59 -2.70 -12.12
N LYS A 169 -11.51 -1.91 -12.05
CA LYS A 169 -10.13 -2.39 -11.88
C LYS A 169 -9.60 -2.03 -10.50
N THR A 170 -9.01 -3.01 -9.81
CA THR A 170 -8.34 -2.80 -8.52
C THR A 170 -6.83 -2.71 -8.72
N TYR A 171 -6.22 -1.70 -8.11
CA TYR A 171 -4.80 -1.42 -8.18
C TYR A 171 -4.18 -1.70 -6.81
N TYR A 172 -3.20 -2.60 -6.76
CA TYR A 172 -2.61 -3.11 -5.52
C TYR A 172 -1.19 -2.60 -5.26
N LYS A 173 -0.46 -2.21 -6.31
CA LYS A 173 0.93 -1.74 -6.23
C LYS A 173 1.04 -0.22 -6.26
N LEU A 174 1.99 0.32 -5.48
CA LEU A 174 2.21 1.77 -5.36
C LEU A 174 2.54 2.39 -6.72
N SER A 175 3.37 1.72 -7.54
CA SER A 175 3.71 2.21 -8.88
C SER A 175 2.50 2.45 -9.79
N ASP A 176 1.47 1.61 -9.68
CA ASP A 176 0.22 1.82 -10.42
C ASP A 176 -0.64 2.93 -9.81
N LEU A 177 -0.70 2.97 -8.48
CA LEU A 177 -1.51 3.95 -7.75
C LEU A 177 -0.98 5.37 -7.93
N ARG A 178 0.34 5.57 -8.01
CA ARG A 178 1.00 6.88 -8.12
C ARG A 178 0.42 7.78 -9.20
N ASN A 179 0.13 7.19 -10.37
CA ASN A 179 -0.38 7.92 -11.53
C ASN A 179 -1.91 7.92 -11.62
N LEU A 180 -2.60 7.32 -10.64
CA LEU A 180 -4.04 7.23 -10.63
C LEU A 180 -4.66 8.53 -10.12
N GLU A 181 -5.60 9.09 -10.86
CA GLU A 181 -6.40 10.25 -10.47
C GLU A 181 -7.88 9.87 -10.39
N VAL A 182 -8.64 10.52 -9.50
CA VAL A 182 -10.09 10.29 -9.28
C VAL A 182 -10.83 11.60 -9.41
#